data_AF-A0A2E9TRC0-F1
#
_entry.id   AF-A0A2E9TRC0-F1
#
_cell.length_a   1.000
_cell.length_b   1.000
_cell.length_c   1.000
_cell.angle_alpha   90.00
_cell.angle_beta   90.00
_cell.angle_gamma   90.00
#
_symmetry.space_group_name_H-M   'P 1'
#
loop_
_entity.id
_entity.type
_entity.pdbx_description
1 polymer ?
#
loop_
_entity_poly.entity_id
_entity_poly.type
_entity_poly.pdbx_seq_one_letter_code
_entity_poly.pdbx_strand_id
1 'polypeptide(L)' 'MLLTGAAFGQPTILWLTEASLSQLQRAPSDALAQLPDFGVRCVTDSLAPVTPVPVETLDSQSLLRLRDQCAQVVVF' A
#
# COMPACT_ATOMS: atom_id res chain seq x y z
N MET A 1 -3.14 -10.92 6.13
CA MET A 1 -3.99 -10.21 7.12
C MET A 1 -4.23 -8.74 6.77
N LEU A 2 -4.13 -8.36 5.49
CA LEU A 2 -4.29 -6.97 5.09
C LEU A 2 -5.77 -6.55 5.11
N LEU A 3 -6.63 -7.36 4.49
CA LEU A 3 -8.08 -7.15 4.49
C LEU A 3 -8.73 -7.38 5.85
N THR A 4 -8.12 -8.16 6.74
CA THR A 4 -8.65 -8.38 8.09
C THR A 4 -8.53 -7.13 8.95
N GLY A 5 -7.40 -6.41 8.91
CA GLY A 5 -7.26 -5.15 9.64
C GLY A 5 -8.27 -4.09 9.15
N ALA A 6 -8.40 -4.00 7.82
CA ALA A 6 -9.35 -3.11 7.16
C ALA A 6 -10.81 -3.46 7.53
N ALA A 7 -11.16 -4.75 7.56
CA ALA A 7 -12.50 -5.22 7.95
C ALA A 7 -12.87 -4.90 9.42
N PHE A 8 -11.89 -4.73 10.31
CA PHE A 8 -12.11 -4.28 11.68
C PHE A 8 -12.12 -2.75 11.83
N GLY A 9 -12.16 -2.00 10.72
CA GLY A 9 -12.19 -0.53 10.71
C GLY A 9 -10.87 0.11 11.14
N GLN A 10 -9.78 -0.66 11.18
CA GLN A 10 -8.46 -0.11 11.53
C GLN A 10 -7.83 0.56 10.31
N PRO A 11 -7.28 1.77 10.46
CA PRO A 11 -6.49 2.41 9.40
C PRO A 11 -5.37 1.46 8.95
N THR A 12 -5.45 0.99 7.71
CA THR A 12 -4.53 -0.01 7.16
C THR A 12 -3.75 0.60 6.02
N ILE A 13 -2.43 0.50 6.07
CA ILE A 13 -1.53 1.08 5.07
C ILE A 13 -0.74 -0.04 4.42
N LEU A 14 -0.72 -0.06 3.09
CA LEU A 14 0.07 -0.97 2.28
C LEU A 14 1.22 -0.19 1.65
N TRP A 15 2.45 -0.44 2.10
CA TRP A 15 3.64 0.10 1.45
C TRP A 15 4.12 -0.86 0.35
N LEU A 16 4.07 -0.40 -0.89
CA LEU A 16 4.56 -1.12 -2.06
C LEU A 16 5.97 -0.64 -2.44
N THR A 17 6.91 -1.57 -2.45
CA THR A 17 8.28 -1.32 -2.93
C THR A 17 8.32 -1.29 -4.46
N GLU A 18 9.40 -0.74 -5.03
CA GLU A 18 9.64 -0.75 -6.48
C GLU A 18 9.53 -2.16 -7.10
N ALA A 19 10.07 -3.17 -6.42
CA ALA A 19 10.03 -4.56 -6.88
C ALA A 19 8.58 -5.08 -6.92
N SER A 20 7.80 -4.79 -5.88
CA SER A 20 6.38 -5.14 -5.80
C SER A 20 5.59 -4.46 -6.93
N LEU A 21 5.79 -3.16 -7.14
CA LEU A 21 5.15 -2.40 -8.22
C LEU A 21 5.49 -2.95 -9.60
N SER A 22 6.76 -3.31 -9.82
CA SER A 22 7.23 -3.92 -11.07
C SER A 22 6.56 -5.27 -11.32
N GLN A 23 6.34 -6.07 -10.28
CA GLN A 23 5.61 -7.34 -10.40
C GLN A 23 4.13 -7.11 -10.72
N LEU A 24 3.49 -6.13 -10.08
CA LEU A 24 2.09 -5.79 -10.32
C LEU A 24 1.83 -5.29 -11.75
N GLN A 25 2.79 -4.60 -12.36
CA GLN A 25 2.67 -4.22 -13.77
C GLN A 25 2.70 -5.44 -14.72
N ARG A 26 3.49 -6.46 -14.39
CA ARG A 26 3.60 -7.68 -15.22
C ARG A 26 2.39 -8.60 -15.06
N ALA A 27 1.78 -8.60 -13.88
CA ALA A 27 0.61 -9.39 -13.54
C ALA A 27 -0.42 -8.50 -12.83
N PRO A 28 -1.20 -7.71 -13.60
CA PRO A 28 -2.22 -6.84 -13.01
C PRO A 28 -3.26 -7.68 -12.27
N SER A 29 -3.75 -7.14 -11.15
CA SER A 29 -4.75 -7.81 -10.31
C SER A 29 -5.88 -6.84 -9.99
N ASP A 30 -7.08 -7.16 -10.46
CA ASP A 30 -8.29 -6.37 -10.20
C ASP A 30 -8.65 -6.33 -8.71
N ALA A 31 -8.26 -7.36 -7.95
CA ALA A 31 -8.47 -7.40 -6.51
C ALA A 31 -7.74 -6.27 -5.77
N LEU A 32 -6.60 -5.81 -6.30
CA LEU A 32 -5.84 -4.72 -5.68
C LEU A 32 -6.47 -3.35 -5.96
N ALA A 33 -7.22 -3.21 -7.06
CA ALA A 33 -7.95 -1.98 -7.37
C ALA A 33 -9.04 -1.68 -6.34
N GLN A 34 -9.56 -2.71 -5.66
CA GLN A 34 -10.61 -2.59 -4.64
C GLN A 34 -10.08 -2.29 -3.24
N LEU A 35 -8.76 -2.30 -3.02
CA LEU A 35 -8.16 -2.00 -1.70
C LEU A 35 -8.66 -0.69 -1.05
N PRO A 36 -8.82 0.42 -1.80
CA PRO A 36 -9.37 1.66 -1.24
C PRO A 36 -10.81 1.51 -0.73
N ASP A 37 -11.63 0.67 -1.36
CA ASP A 37 -13.01 0.41 -0.93
C ASP A 37 -13.06 -0.28 0.44
N PHE A 38 -11.98 -0.98 0.80
CA PHE A 38 -11.79 -1.55 2.13
C PHE A 38 -11.11 -0.59 3.12
N GLY A 39 -10.82 0.65 2.72
CA GLY A 39 -10.14 1.64 3.56
C GLY A 39 -8.62 1.42 3.65
N VAL A 40 -8.03 0.65 2.73
CA VAL A 40 -6.58 0.47 2.66
C VAL A 40 -5.97 1.61 1.85
N ARG A 41 -5.01 2.32 2.46
CA ARG A 41 -4.21 3.32 1.76
C ARG A 41 -2.93 2.70 1.21
N CYS A 42 -2.74 2.76 -0.10
CA CYS A 42 -1.53 2.26 -0.75
C CYS A 42 -0.51 3.40 -0.92
N VAL A 43 0.73 3.17 -0.48
CA VAL A 43 1.82 4.15 -0.57
C VAL A 43 3.08 3.54 -1.18
N THR A 44 3.93 4.38 -1.75
CA THR A 44 5.25 3.98 -2.26
C THR A 44 6.26 5.11 -2.11
N ASP A 45 7.54 4.79 -1.99
CA ASP A 45 8.69 5.72 -2.12
C ASP A 45 9.15 5.88 -3.56
N SER A 46 8.64 5.04 -4.46
CA SER A 46 9.04 5.00 -5.86
C SER A 46 8.09 5.83 -6.72
N LEU A 47 8.49 6.09 -7.96
CA LEU A 47 7.61 6.78 -8.91
C LEU A 47 6.39 5.89 -9.17
N ALA A 48 5.20 6.34 -8.76
CA ALA A 48 3.98 5.56 -8.89
C ALA A 48 3.76 5.22 -10.37
N PRO A 49 3.73 3.92 -10.74
CA PRO A 49 3.47 3.57 -12.11
C PRO A 49 2.00 3.78 -12.46
N VAL A 50 1.69 3.78 -13.76
CA VAL A 50 0.29 3.70 -14.21
C VAL A 50 -0.21 2.30 -13.87
N THR A 51 -0.77 2.14 -12.67
CA THR A 51 -1.37 0.90 -12.19
C THR A 51 -2.83 1.14 -11.85
N PRO A 52 -3.69 0.12 -11.92
CA PRO A 52 -5.09 0.24 -11.49
C PRO A 52 -5.24 0.45 -9.98
N VAL A 53 -4.16 0.29 -9.20
CA VAL A 53 -4.14 0.58 -7.77
C VAL A 53 -3.83 2.06 -7.58
N PRO A 54 -4.66 2.81 -6.83
CA PRO A 54 -4.34 4.21 -6.51
C PRO A 54 -3.26 4.23 -5.43
N VAL A 55 -2.01 4.30 -5.88
CA VAL A 55 -0.83 4.36 -5.03
C VAL A 55 -0.40 5.82 -4.89
N GLU A 56 -0.22 6.27 -3.65
CA GLU A 56 0.32 7.59 -3.34
C GLU A 56 1.86 7.53 -3.20
N THR A 57 2.57 8.39 -3.92
CA THR A 57 4.02 8.53 -3.74
C THR A 57 4.31 9.43 -2.54
N LEU A 58 5.10 8.93 -1.60
CA LEU A 58 5.57 9.64 -0.42
C LEU A 58 7.09 9.71 -0.43
N ASP A 59 7.64 10.81 0.09
CA ASP A 59 9.09 10.88 0.30
C ASP A 59 9.54 9.98 1.46
N SER A 60 10.84 9.68 1.51
CA SER A 60 11.41 8.80 2.53
C SER A 60 11.14 9.28 3.96
N GLN A 61 11.13 10.59 4.19
CA GLN A 61 10.87 11.18 5.51
C GLN A 61 9.41 10.97 5.96
N SER A 62 8.46 11.05 5.04
CA SER A 62 7.04 10.82 5.31
C SER A 62 6.76 9.34 5.55
N LEU A 63 7.45 8.44 4.83
CA LEU A 63 7.34 7.00 5.08
C LEU A 63 7.93 6.57 6.41
N LEU A 64 9.07 7.14 6.80
CA LEU A 64 9.64 6.90 8.14
C LEU A 64 8.68 7.36 9.25
N ARG A 65 8.12 8.57 9.13
CA ARG A 65 7.11 9.07 10.07
C ARG A 65 5.86 8.18 10.11
N LEU A 66 5.39 7.73 8.96
CA LEU A 66 4.23 6.84 8.85
C LEU A 66 4.50 5.50 9.53
N ARG A 67 5.67 4.91 9.30
CA ARG A 67 6.11 3.68 9.97
C ARG A 67 6.13 3.85 11.49
N ASP A 68 6.67 4.96 11.98
CA ASP A 68 6.78 5.22 13.42
C ASP A 68 5.41 5.49 14.08
N GLN A 69 4.39 5.86 13.31
CA GLN A 69 3.00 6.04 13.77
C GLN A 69 2.20 4.73 13.77
N CYS A 70 2.65 3.70 13.06
CA CYS A 70 1.96 2.42 13.01
C CYS A 70 2.14 1.64 14.31
N ALA A 71 1.03 1.23 14.94
CA ALA A 71 1.05 0.35 16.10
C ALA A 71 1.64 -1.04 15.79
N GLN A 72 1.58 -1.45 14.52
CA GLN A 72 2.14 -2.70 14.04
C GLN A 72 2.61 -2.56 12.59
N VAL A 73 3.76 -3.16 12.28
CA VAL A 73 4.28 -3.29 10.92
C VAL A 73 4.46 -4.77 10.61
N VAL A 74 3.94 -5.21 9.47
CA VAL A 74 4.07 -6.59 8.97
C VAL A 74 4.73 -6.55 7.60
N VAL A 75 5.76 -7.36 7.39
CA VAL A 75 6.54 -7.45 6.15
C VAL A 75 6.31 -8.82 5.52
N PHE A 76 6.14 -8.85 4.19
CA PHE A 76 5.84 -10.04 3.40
C PHE A 76 6.82 -10.18 2.24
#